data_AF-A0A0D2NDD3-F1
#
_entry.id   AF-A0A0D2NDD3-F1
#
_cell.length_a   1.000
_cell.length_b   1.000
_cell.length_c   1.000
_cell.angle_alpha   90.00
_cell.angle_beta   90.00
_cell.angle_gamma   90.00
#
_symmetry.space_group_name_H-M   'P 1'
#
loop_
_entity.id
_entity.type
_entity.pdbx_description
1 polymer ?
#
loop_
_entity_poly.entity_id
_entity_poly.type
_entity_poly.pdbx_seq_one_letter_code
_entity_poly.pdbx_strand_id
1 'polypeptide(L)' 'MNLTKISFALCFMIATQALATPTPQASSIVYHCGFNEVTGKAQTCPSGYRCCGPISATLGGTCFAGLTGACPL' A
#
# COMPACT_ATOMS: atom_id res chain seq x y z
N MET A 1 22.66 29.01 33.77
CA MET A 1 22.79 27.54 33.89
C MET A 1 21.51 26.73 33.60
N ASN A 2 20.41 27.34 33.15
CA ASN A 2 19.14 26.63 32.95
C ASN A 2 18.82 26.29 31.47
N LEU A 3 19.37 27.02 30.49
CA LEU A 3 19.12 26.73 29.07
C LEU A 3 19.77 25.43 28.57
N THR A 4 20.94 25.08 29.09
CA THR A 4 21.70 23.89 28.67
C THR A 4 20.98 22.58 29.03
N LYS A 5 20.21 22.57 30.12
CA LYS A 5 19.45 21.40 30.58
C LYS A 5 18.23 21.12 29.70
N ILE A 6 17.60 22.17 29.18
CA ILE A 6 16.42 22.08 28.32
C ILE A 6 16.79 21.53 26.94
N SER A 7 17.94 21.95 26.40
CA SER A 7 18.42 21.49 25.09
C SER A 7 18.74 19.98 25.09
N PHE A 8 19.33 19.46 26.17
CA PHE A 8 19.68 18.05 26.25
C PHE A 8 18.44 17.14 26.30
N ALA A 9 17.40 17.56 27.03
CA ALA A 9 16.15 16.80 27.14
C ALA A 9 15.40 16.72 25.79
N LEU A 10 15.42 17.81 25.00
CA LEU A 10 14.74 17.86 23.71
C LEU A 10 15.38 16.90 22.68
N CYS A 11 16.72 16.87 22.63
CA CYS A 11 17.44 15.97 21.72
C CYS A 11 17.19 14.49 22.05
N PHE A 12 17.09 14.14 23.34
CA PHE A 12 16.85 12.77 23.76
C PHE A 12 15.45 12.27 23.33
N MET A 13 14.42 13.12 23.44
CA MET A 13 13.07 12.75 23.01
C MET A 13 12.99 12.48 21.50
N ILE A 14 13.66 13.28 20.67
CA ILE A 14 13.66 13.08 19.21
C ILE A 14 14.38 11.78 18.81
N ALA A 15 15.48 11.45 19.49
CA ALA A 15 16.25 10.24 19.21
C ALA A 15 15.47 8.95 19.48
N THR A 16 14.57 8.94 20.48
CA THR A 16 13.74 7.75 20.79
C THR A 16 12.69 7.42 19.72
N GLN A 17 12.31 8.39 18.89
CA GLN A 17 11.28 8.18 17.86
C GLN A 17 11.87 7.58 16.57
N ALA A 18 13.18 7.73 16.36
CA ALA A 18 13.89 7.19 15.21
C ALA A 18 14.17 5.68 15.32
N LEU A 19 14.02 5.10 16.52
CA LEU A 19 14.23 3.68 16.80
C LEU A 19 12.92 2.92 17.02
N ALA A 20 11.80 3.47 16.56
CA ALA A 20 10.56 2.70 16.49
C ALA A 20 10.71 1.64 15.39
N THR A 21 10.73 0.37 15.79
CA THR A 21 10.66 -0.74 14.84
C THR A 21 9.30 -0.64 14.14
N PRO A 22 9.23 -0.57 12.79
CA PRO A 22 7.95 -0.49 12.11
C PRO A 22 7.15 -1.74 12.50
N THR A 23 6.00 -1.53 13.14
CA THR A 23 5.06 -2.61 13.45
C THR A 23 4.74 -3.31 12.13
N PRO A 24 4.88 -4.65 12.03
CA PRO A 24 4.50 -5.36 10.83
C PRO A 24 3.04 -5.05 10.53
N GLN A 25 2.81 -4.34 9.44
CA GLN A 25 1.47 -4.14 8.94
C GLN A 25 1.05 -5.50 8.40
N ALA A 26 0.23 -6.23 9.16
CA ALA A 26 -0.48 -7.40 8.67
C ALA A 26 -1.50 -6.93 7.63
N SER A 27 -1.01 -6.47 6.49
CA SER A 27 -1.82 -6.06 5.37
C SER A 27 -2.27 -7.33 4.66
N SER A 28 -3.58 -7.50 4.53
CA SER A 28 -4.16 -8.46 3.59
C SER A 28 -3.50 -8.26 2.22
N ILE A 29 -3.01 -9.34 1.60
CA ILE A 29 -2.38 -9.26 0.27
C ILE A 29 -3.40 -8.68 -0.71
N VAL A 30 -3.10 -7.51 -1.26
CA VAL A 30 -3.89 -6.88 -2.31
C VAL A 30 -3.26 -7.22 -3.65
N TYR A 31 -4.02 -7.88 -4.52
CA TYR A 31 -3.60 -8.17 -5.88
C TYR A 31 -4.06 -7.05 -6.80
N HIS A 32 -3.17 -6.50 -7.59
CA HIS A 32 -3.50 -5.49 -8.60
C HIS A 32 -3.52 -6.11 -10.00
N CYS A 33 -4.39 -5.59 -10.85
CA CYS A 33 -4.44 -5.94 -12.26
C CYS A 33 -4.09 -4.70 -13.08
N GLY A 34 -2.98 -4.70 -13.81
CA GLY A 34 -2.58 -3.59 -14.67
C GLY A 34 -3.19 -3.65 -16.08
N PHE A 35 -2.95 -2.60 -16.86
CA PHE A 35 -2.99 -2.68 -18.32
C PHE A 35 -1.55 -2.82 -18.82
N ASN A 36 -1.24 -3.91 -19.53
CA ASN A 36 0.09 -4.08 -20.11
C ASN A 36 0.13 -3.35 -21.46
N GLU A 37 0.67 -2.13 -21.48
CA GLU A 37 0.75 -1.28 -22.68
C GLU A 37 1.55 -1.92 -23.82
N VAL A 38 2.53 -2.78 -23.51
CA VAL A 38 3.39 -3.45 -24.49
C VAL A 38 2.63 -4.56 -25.24
N THR A 39 1.72 -5.25 -24.57
CA THR A 39 0.96 -6.39 -25.15
C THR A 39 -0.49 -6.04 -25.44
N GLY A 40 -0.95 -4.85 -25.06
CA GLY A 40 -2.36 -4.42 -25.17
C GLY A 40 -3.32 -5.28 -24.35
N LYS A 41 -2.82 -6.09 -23.40
CA LYS A 41 -3.64 -7.02 -22.60
C LYS A 41 -3.78 -6.51 -21.18
N ALA A 42 -4.99 -6.62 -20.63
CA ALA A 42 -5.20 -6.51 -19.20
C ALA A 42 -4.34 -7.59 -18.50
N GLN A 43 -3.52 -7.18 -17.54
CA GLN A 43 -2.78 -8.08 -16.68
C GLN A 43 -3.81 -8.85 -15.84
N THR A 44 -3.96 -10.15 -16.14
CA THR A 44 -5.02 -10.97 -15.59
C THR A 44 -4.79 -11.23 -14.11
N CYS A 45 -5.86 -11.13 -13.32
CA CYS A 45 -5.84 -11.57 -11.93
C CYS A 45 -5.53 -13.07 -11.81
N PRO A 46 -4.98 -13.52 -10.67
CA PRO A 46 -4.80 -14.95 -10.42
C PRO A 46 -6.12 -15.72 -10.49
N SER A 47 -6.03 -17.03 -10.73
CA SER A 47 -7.21 -17.90 -10.85
C SER A 47 -8.14 -17.77 -9.64
N GLY A 48 -9.45 -17.64 -9.92
CA GLY A 48 -10.47 -17.42 -8.89
C GLY A 48 -10.67 -15.96 -8.48
N TYR A 49 -9.92 -15.02 -9.07
CA TYR A 49 -10.11 -13.59 -8.87
C TYR A 49 -10.57 -12.91 -10.16
N ARG A 50 -11.30 -11.81 -10.02
CA ARG A 50 -11.68 -10.91 -11.11
C ARG A 50 -11.03 -9.54 -10.93
N CYS A 51 -10.71 -8.90 -12.03
CA CYS A 51 -10.21 -7.53 -12.01
C CYS A 51 -11.38 -6.56 -11.89
N CYS A 52 -11.33 -5.69 -10.89
CA CYS A 52 -12.24 -4.57 -10.69
C CYS A 52 -11.50 -3.26 -10.94
N GLY A 53 -11.86 -2.60 -12.05
CA GLY A 53 -11.17 -1.44 -12.59
C GLY A 53 -11.13 -1.50 -14.12
N PRO A 54 -10.49 -0.54 -14.79
CA PRO A 54 -9.40 0.29 -14.27
C PRO A 54 -9.84 1.49 -13.41
N ILE A 55 -9.07 1.80 -12.36
CA ILE A 55 -9.13 3.06 -11.60
C ILE A 55 -8.73 4.23 -12.53
N SER A 56 -7.79 3.98 -13.45
CA SER A 56 -7.44 4.86 -14.57
C SER A 56 -6.86 4.04 -15.71
N ALA A 57 -7.04 4.49 -16.97
CA ALA A 57 -6.64 3.78 -18.19
C ALA A 57 -5.18 3.29 -18.14
N THR A 58 -4.31 4.02 -17.44
CA THR A 58 -2.87 3.72 -17.29
C THR A 58 -2.54 2.92 -16.02
N LEU A 59 -3.38 2.97 -14.97
CA LEU A 59 -3.07 2.41 -13.65
C LEU A 59 -3.68 1.01 -13.41
N GLY A 60 -4.63 0.58 -14.23
CA GLY A 60 -5.33 -0.69 -14.01
C GLY A 60 -6.24 -0.66 -12.79
N GLY A 61 -6.59 -1.82 -12.24
CA GLY A 61 -7.53 -2.02 -11.14
C GLY A 61 -7.02 -2.93 -10.02
N THR A 62 -7.95 -3.43 -9.22
CA THR A 62 -7.69 -4.33 -8.08
C THR A 62 -8.41 -5.65 -8.28
N CYS A 63 -7.76 -6.76 -7.93
CA CYS A 63 -8.32 -8.08 -8.05
C CYS A 63 -9.11 -8.46 -6.80
N PHE A 64 -10.33 -8.95 -7.00
CA PHE A 64 -11.22 -9.42 -5.94
C PHE A 64 -11.57 -10.88 -6.13
N ALA A 65 -11.74 -11.61 -5.03
CA ALA A 65 -12.12 -13.01 -5.06
C ALA A 65 -13.50 -13.20 -5.71
N GLY A 66 -13.62 -14.24 -6.53
CA GLY A 66 -14.80 -14.58 -7.32
C GLY A 66 -14.62 -14.23 -8.80
N LEU A 67 -14.94 -15.18 -9.67
CA LEU A 67 -14.84 -15.04 -11.13
C LEU A 67 -15.93 -14.12 -11.72
N THR A 68 -17.04 -13.96 -11.01
CA THR A 68 -18.23 -13.20 -11.43
C THR A 68 -18.77 -12.38 -10.26
N GLY A 69 -19.55 -11.33 -10.57
CA GLY A 69 -20.21 -10.49 -9.57
C GLY A 69 -19.81 -9.02 -9.64
N ALA A 70 -20.53 -8.19 -8.89
CA ALA A 70 -20.27 -6.75 -8.81
C ALA A 70 -18.93 -6.46 -8.13
N CYS A 71 -18.26 -5.41 -8.57
CA CYS A 71 -17.07 -4.89 -7.89
C CYS A 71 -17.49 -4.13 -6.63
N PRO A 72 -16.76 -4.26 -5.51
CA PRO A 72 -17.02 -3.43 -4.35
C PRO A 72 -16.78 -1.95 -4.69
N LEU A 73 -17.69 -1.10 -4.23
CA LEU A 73 -17.63 0.36 -4.38
C LEU A 73 -16.68 0.98 -3.36
#